data_AF-A0A8J8E6Z8-F1
#
_entry.id   AF-A0A8J8E6Z8-F1
#
_cell.length_a   1.000
_cell.length_b   1.000
_cell.length_c   1.000
_cell.angle_alpha   90.00
_cell.angle_beta   90.00
_cell.angle_gamma   90.00
#
_symmetry.space_group_name_H-M   'P 1'
#
loop_
_entity.id
_entity.type
_entity.pdbx_description
1 polymer ?
#
loop_
_entity_poly.entity_id
_entity_poly.type
_entity_poly.pdbx_seq_one_letter_code
_entity_poly.pdbx_strand_id
1 'polypeptide(L)' 'MPKVIEAVYENGVIKPLKPLSLPSKRIVIYIEEKRFSELIDELELEAKENVDETIDSVRGRDEGDS' A
#
# COMPACT_ATOMS: atom_id res chain seq x y z
N MET A 1 -6.41 -26.44 -9.45
CA MET A 1 -5.80 -25.22 -8.87
C MET A 1 -6.45 -24.01 -9.51
N PRO A 2 -6.98 -23.05 -8.73
CA PRO A 2 -7.36 -21.75 -9.28
C PRO A 2 -6.10 -21.05 -9.81
N LYS A 3 -6.18 -20.46 -11.01
CA LYS A 3 -5.14 -19.58 -11.53
C LYS A 3 -5.51 -18.16 -11.12
N VAL A 4 -4.63 -17.49 -10.39
CA VAL A 4 -4.76 -16.07 -10.10
C VAL A 4 -4.37 -15.30 -11.36
N ILE A 5 -5.19 -14.31 -11.71
CA ILE A 5 -5.00 -13.45 -12.87
C ILE A 5 -4.81 -12.04 -12.32
N GLU A 6 -3.66 -11.45 -12.57
CA GLU A 6 -3.40 -10.06 -12.22
C GLU A 6 -4.03 -9.14 -13.26
N ALA A 7 -4.70 -8.10 -12.77
CA ALA A 7 -5.40 -7.13 -13.59
C ALA A 7 -5.44 -5.76 -12.91
N VAL A 8 -5.60 -4.71 -13.71
CA VAL A 8 -5.82 -3.34 -13.25
C VAL A 8 -7.25 -2.94 -13.56
N TYR A 9 -7.90 -2.27 -12.60
CA TYR A 9 -9.20 -1.66 -12.81
C TYR A 9 -9.02 -0.18 -13.18
N GLU A 10 -9.41 0.19 -14.40
CA GLU A 10 -9.34 1.57 -14.89
C GLU A 10 -10.62 1.93 -15.63
N ASN A 11 -11.23 3.07 -15.28
CA ASN A 11 -12.40 3.63 -15.98
C ASN A 11 -13.57 2.64 -16.15
N GLY A 12 -13.84 1.79 -15.16
CA GLY A 12 -14.92 0.80 -15.25
C GLY A 12 -14.55 -0.50 -15.97
N VAL A 13 -13.29 -0.67 -16.38
CA VAL A 13 -12.82 -1.83 -17.14
C VAL A 13 -11.72 -2.57 -16.38
N ILE A 14 -11.85 -3.89 -16.25
CA ILE A 14 -10.81 -4.77 -15.71
C ILE A 14 -9.90 -5.21 -16.85
N LYS A 15 -8.63 -4.79 -16.81
CA LYS A 15 -7.62 -5.06 -17.82
C LYS A 15 -6.60 -6.07 -17.28
N PRO A 16 -6.53 -7.29 -17.84
CA PRO A 16 -5.50 -8.25 -17.47
C PRO A 16 -4.11 -7.70 -17.78
N LEU A 17 -3.13 -7.93 -16.89
CA LEU A 17 -1.73 -7.56 -17.16
C LEU A 17 -1.09 -8.42 -18.26
N LYS A 18 -1.64 -9.62 -18.50
CA LYS A 18 -1.20 -10.54 -19.55
C LYS A 18 -2.40 -11.00 -20.38
N PRO A 19 -2.24 -11.23 -21.69
CA PRO A 19 -3.31 -11.73 -22.54
C PRO A 19 -3.91 -13.03 -21.98
N LEU A 20 -5.24 -13.04 -21.83
CA LEU A 20 -5.98 -14.20 -21.38
C LEU A 20 -6.51 -14.96 -22.60
N SER A 21 -5.97 -16.15 -22.84
CA SER A 21 -6.59 -17.13 -23.73
C SER A 21 -7.40 -18.11 -22.88
N LEU A 22 -8.66 -17.77 -22.65
CA LEU A 22 -9.61 -18.60 -21.93
C LEU A 22 -10.78 -18.96 -22.86
N PRO A 23 -11.21 -20.24 -22.90
CA PRO A 23 -12.46 -20.59 -23.54
C PRO A 23 -13.63 -19.91 -22.82
N SER A 24 -14.76 -19.70 -23.51
CA SER A 24 -15.94 -19.07 -22.91
C SER A 24 -16.34 -19.78 -21.61
N LYS A 25 -16.17 -19.10 -20.48
CA LYS A 25 -16.35 -19.63 -19.12
C LYS A 25 -16.77 -18.51 -18.16
N ARG A 26 -17.52 -18.87 -17.11
CA ARG A 26 -17.84 -17.98 -15.99
C ARG A 26 -16.57 -17.65 -15.20
N ILE A 27 -16.30 -16.36 -14.99
CA ILE A 27 -15.19 -15.87 -14.17
C ILE A 27 -15.77 -15.30 -12.86
N VAL A 28 -15.06 -15.51 -11.75
CA VAL A 28 -15.35 -14.89 -10.45
C VAL A 28 -14.19 -13.96 -10.14
N ILE A 29 -14.50 -12.70 -9.85
CA ILE A 29 -13.50 -11.68 -9.53
C ILE A 29 -13.47 -11.50 -8.03
N TYR A 30 -12.27 -11.58 -7.45
CA TYR A 30 -12.02 -11.24 -6.06
C TYR A 30 -11.21 -9.95 -6.06
N ILE A 31 -11.70 -8.95 -5.35
CA ILE A 31 -10.99 -7.70 -5.11
C ILE A 31 -10.41 -7.86 -3.70
N GLU A 32 -9.08 -7.98 -3.59
CA GLU A 32 -8.44 -7.92 -2.28
C GLU A 32 -8.46 -6.45 -1.82
N GLU A 33 -9.21 -6.17 -0.75
CA GLU A 33 -8.97 -4.96 0.04
C GLU A 33 -7.59 -5.12 0.70
N LYS A 34 -6.73 -4.09 0.61
CA LYS A 34 -5.40 -4.10 1.25
C LYS A 34 -5.52 -4.70 2.64
N ARG A 35 -4.67 -5.68 2.97
CA ARG A 35 -4.69 -6.27 4.31
C ARG A 35 -4.35 -5.17 5.31
N PHE A 36 -5.12 -5.09 6.40
CA PHE A 36 -4.95 -4.10 7.48
C PHE A 36 -3.49 -3.99 7.96
N SER A 37 -2.71 -5.06 7.86
CA SER A 37 -1.27 -5.10 8.16
C SER A 37 -0.43 -4.16 7.27
N GLU A 38 -0.71 -4.07 5.98
CA GLU A 38 0.04 -3.19 5.07
C GLU A 38 -0.29 -1.71 5.31
N LEU A 39 -1.48 -1.42 5.85
CA LEU A 39 -1.86 -0.07 6.29
C LEU A 39 -1.21 0.31 7.63
N ILE A 40 -0.97 -0.67 8.53
CA ILE A 40 -0.28 -0.45 9.81
C ILE A 40 1.19 -0.11 9.55
N ASP A 41 1.87 -0.82 8.65
CA ASP A 41 3.29 -0.56 8.34
C ASP A 41 3.49 0.87 7.78
N GLU A 42 2.55 1.37 6.98
CA GLU A 42 2.55 2.74 6.46
C GLU A 42 2.34 3.78 7.59
N LEU A 43 1.42 3.51 8.52
CA LEU A 43 1.17 4.37 9.69
C LEU A 43 2.30 4.35 10.73
N GLU A 44 2.94 3.20 10.98
CA GLU A 44 4.06 3.09 11.93
C GLU A 44 5.29 3.86 11.45
N LEU A 45 5.54 3.87 10.13
CA LEU A 45 6.65 4.59 9.52
C LEU A 45 6.46 6.11 9.66
N GLU A 46 5.27 6.63 9.37
CA GLU A 46 4.93 8.06 9.54
C GLU A 46 5.03 8.50 11.02
N ALA A 47 4.54 7.68 11.95
CA ALA A 47 4.60 8.00 13.38
C ALA A 47 6.04 8.07 13.90
N LYS A 48 6.93 7.21 13.41
CA LYS A 48 8.34 7.20 13.80
C LYS A 48 9.08 8.45 13.31
N GLU A 49 8.83 8.87 12.07
CA GLU A 49 9.43 10.09 11.51
C GLU A 49 9.00 11.35 12.29
N ASN A 50 7.74 11.42 12.73
CA ASN A 50 7.24 12.56 13.52
C ASN A 50 7.89 12.68 14.91
N VAL A 51 8.19 11.55 15.55
CA VAL A 51 8.87 11.51 16.85
C VAL A 51 10.32 11.95 16.72
N ASP A 52 11.03 11.48 15.69
CA ASP A 52 12.43 11.87 15.46
C ASP A 52 12.56 13.37 15.17
N GLU A 53 11.67 13.96 14.36
CA GLU A 53 11.64 15.41 14.12
C GLU A 53 11.39 16.21 15.41
N THR A 54 10.53 15.70 16.28
CA THR A 54 10.24 16.34 17.58
C THR A 54 11.44 16.29 18.52
N ILE A 55 12.15 15.16 18.58
CA ILE A 55 13.34 15.00 19.43
C ILE A 55 14.48 15.90 18.94
N ASP A 56 14.74 15.94 17.64
CA ASP A 56 15.77 16.81 17.06
C ASP A 56 15.48 18.29 17.27
N SER A 57 14.19 18.68 17.19
CA SER A 57 13.75 20.06 17.47
C SER A 57 13.93 20.48 18.93
N VAL A 58 13.83 19.54 19.88
CA VAL A 58 14.07 19.80 21.31
C VAL A 58 15.58 19.86 21.58
N ARG A 59 16.37 18.96 20.99
CA ARG A 59 17.81 18.87 21.21
C ARG A 59 18.58 20.07 20.64
N GLY A 60 18.12 20.66 19.53
CA GLY A 60 18.70 21.87 18.96
C GLY A 60 18.45 23.17 19.74
N ARG A 61 17.58 23.15 20.76
CA ARG A 61 17.29 24.34 21.59
C ARG A 61 18.17 24.48 22.83
N ASP A 62 18.80 23.41 23.30
CA ASP A 62 19.64 23.43 24.51
C ASP A 62 21.11 23.80 24.26
N GLU A 63 21.57 23.92 23.01
CA GLU A 63 22.95 24.31 22.67
C GLU A 63 23.14 25.83 22.43
N GLY A 64 22.12 26.65 22.72
CA GLY A 64 22.10 28.09 22.42
C GLY A 64 22.26 29.06 23.60
N ASP A 65 22.28 28.59 24.85
CA ASP A 65 22.39 29.43 26.05
C ASP A 65 23.56 28.96 26.93
N SER A 66 24.78 29.38 26.60
CA SER A 66 25.93 29.46 27.51
C SER A 66 26.98 30.45 27.01
#